data_AF-A0A951ACJ3-F1
#
_entry.id   AF-A0A951ACJ3-F1
#
_cell.length_a   1.000
_cell.length_b   1.000
_cell.length_c   1.000
_cell.angle_alpha   90.00
_cell.angle_beta   90.00
_cell.angle_gamma   90.00
#
_symmetry.space_group_name_H-M   'P 1'
#
loop_
_entity.id
_entity.type
_entity.pdbx_description
1 polymer ?
#
loop_
_entity_poly.entity_id
_entity_poly.type
_entity_poly.pdbx_seq_one_letter_code
_entity_poly.pdbx_strand_id
1 'polypeptide(L)'
;MKTNLVRSTSLLASIVFLFCVNNSHASWWNKEWTIRKKIDIDTTTAGAPIADPIGTTAILVRLHDGNFKFTEAKEDGSDIRFVAGDDKTLLTYHIEKYDALLNEAFVWVKIPDLKPGAKTTFWLYYGNAGSKAT
;
A
#
# COMPACT_ATOMS: atom_id res chain seq x y z
N MET A 1 -32.15 63.09 -35.79
CA MET A 1 -32.72 62.75 -34.46
C MET A 1 -31.65 61.97 -33.71
N LYS A 2 -31.15 62.51 -32.58
CA LYS A 2 -30.04 61.96 -31.77
C LYS A 2 -30.58 60.89 -30.80
N THR A 3 -29.85 59.79 -30.57
CA THR A 3 -29.69 59.18 -29.23
C THR A 3 -28.51 58.19 -29.21
N ASN A 4 -27.85 58.13 -28.06
CA ASN A 4 -26.49 57.66 -27.82
C ASN A 4 -26.40 56.20 -27.33
N LEU A 5 -25.28 55.55 -27.67
CA LEU A 5 -24.32 54.83 -26.81
C LEU A 5 -24.81 53.74 -25.82
N VAL A 6 -24.31 52.51 -25.99
CA VAL A 6 -23.83 51.66 -24.87
C VAL A 6 -22.52 50.99 -25.26
N ARG A 7 -21.53 51.09 -24.37
CA ARG A 7 -20.15 50.57 -24.45
C ARG A 7 -20.05 49.16 -23.83
N SER A 8 -18.99 48.44 -24.20
CA SER A 8 -18.28 47.41 -23.40
C SER A 8 -19.04 46.07 -23.28
N THR A 9 -18.44 44.89 -23.45
CA THR A 9 -17.15 44.39 -22.94
C THR A 9 -16.66 43.20 -23.78
N SER A 10 -15.37 43.17 -24.12
CA SER A 10 -14.69 41.94 -24.57
C SER A 10 -14.48 40.99 -23.38
N LEU A 11 -14.82 39.71 -23.53
CA LEU A 11 -14.47 38.66 -22.56
C LEU A 11 -13.59 37.62 -23.26
N LEU A 12 -12.30 37.58 -22.89
CA LEU A 12 -11.44 36.43 -23.14
C LEU A 12 -11.97 35.24 -22.32
N ALA A 13 -12.13 34.09 -22.94
CA ALA A 13 -12.26 32.82 -22.24
C ALA A 13 -11.13 31.88 -22.67
N SER A 14 -10.07 31.86 -21.86
CA SER A 14 -8.99 30.89 -21.91
C SER A 14 -9.55 29.50 -21.59
N ILE A 15 -9.53 28.57 -22.55
CA ILE A 15 -9.82 27.16 -22.28
C ILE A 15 -8.53 26.52 -21.76
N VAL A 16 -8.47 26.35 -20.45
CA VAL A 16 -7.50 25.49 -19.76
C VAL A 16 -7.86 24.05 -20.07
N PHE A 17 -7.06 23.38 -20.90
CA PHE A 17 -7.17 21.93 -21.09
C PHE A 17 -6.57 21.25 -19.85
N LEU A 18 -7.43 20.92 -18.89
CA LEU A 18 -7.06 20.18 -17.69
C LEU A 18 -6.73 18.74 -18.11
N PHE A 19 -5.43 18.45 -18.28
CA PHE A 19 -4.94 17.08 -18.41
C PHE A 19 -5.09 16.36 -17.06
N CYS A 20 -6.23 15.71 -16.84
CA CYS A 20 -6.35 14.70 -15.80
C CYS A 20 -5.92 13.34 -16.37
N VAL A 21 -4.61 13.15 -16.54
CA VAL A 21 -4.04 11.80 -16.68
C VAL A 21 -4.02 11.16 -15.29
N ASN A 22 -5.08 10.42 -14.96
CA ASN A 22 -5.06 9.48 -13.84
C ASN A 22 -4.16 8.30 -14.22
N ASN A 23 -2.85 8.48 -14.13
CA ASN A 23 -1.93 7.35 -14.07
C ASN A 23 -2.02 6.74 -12.68
N SER A 24 -3.06 5.94 -12.41
CA SER A 24 -2.97 4.92 -11.37
C SER A 24 -2.13 3.76 -11.91
N HIS A 25 -0.86 4.05 -12.22
CA HIS A 25 0.15 3.01 -12.23
C HIS A 25 0.32 2.59 -10.78
N ALA A 26 0.17 1.29 -10.49
CA ALA A 26 0.59 0.69 -9.24
C ALA A 26 2.09 1.00 -9.07
N SER A 27 2.40 2.11 -8.39
CA SER A 27 3.75 2.64 -8.34
C SER A 27 4.53 1.79 -7.36
N TRP A 28 5.73 1.39 -7.72
CA TRP A 28 6.62 0.78 -6.75
C TRP A 28 6.87 1.78 -5.61
N TRP A 29 6.57 1.38 -4.36
CA TRP A 29 6.57 2.31 -3.20
C TRP A 29 7.94 2.98 -2.98
N ASN A 30 9.02 2.18 -3.01
CA ASN A 30 10.39 2.67 -2.88
C ASN A 30 11.36 1.76 -3.64
N LYS A 31 12.13 2.33 -4.58
CA LYS A 31 13.02 1.60 -5.50
C LYS A 31 14.21 0.93 -4.81
N GLU A 32 14.55 1.31 -3.58
CA GLU A 32 15.61 0.66 -2.81
C GLU A 32 15.21 -0.74 -2.33
N TRP A 33 13.91 -1.00 -2.20
CA TRP A 33 13.37 -2.33 -1.98
C TRP A 33 13.18 -2.99 -3.32
N THR A 34 13.80 -4.15 -3.53
CA THR A 34 13.81 -4.83 -4.83
C THR A 34 12.74 -5.91 -4.95
N ILE A 35 12.15 -6.34 -3.82
CA ILE A 35 11.15 -7.40 -3.79
C ILE A 35 9.88 -6.91 -3.11
N ARG A 36 8.72 -7.25 -3.69
CA ARG A 36 7.42 -7.09 -3.05
C ARG A 36 6.56 -8.35 -3.19
N LYS A 37 5.69 -8.58 -2.22
CA LYS A 37 4.71 -9.66 -2.21
C LYS A 37 3.32 -9.14 -1.87
N LYS A 38 2.33 -9.54 -2.67
CA LYS A 38 0.92 -9.22 -2.42
C LYS A 38 0.39 -10.09 -1.28
N ILE A 39 -0.35 -9.48 -0.38
CA ILE A 39 -1.10 -10.15 0.68
C ILE A 39 -2.56 -9.70 0.57
N ASP A 40 -3.45 -10.67 0.42
CA ASP A 40 -4.90 -10.44 0.39
C ASP A 40 -5.54 -11.01 1.65
N ILE A 41 -6.34 -10.19 2.32
CA ILE A 41 -7.28 -10.64 3.34
C ILE A 41 -8.63 -10.73 2.65
N ASP A 42 -9.20 -11.92 2.60
CA ASP A 42 -10.49 -12.17 1.97
C ASP A 42 -11.54 -12.50 3.04
N THR A 43 -12.39 -11.51 3.36
CA THR A 43 -13.51 -11.66 4.30
C THR A 43 -14.82 -11.99 3.58
N THR A 44 -14.76 -12.28 2.27
CA THR A 44 -15.92 -12.74 1.48
C THR A 44 -16.21 -14.21 1.74
N THR A 45 -17.28 -14.72 1.13
CA THR A 45 -17.64 -16.14 1.15
C THR A 45 -16.62 -17.06 0.47
N ALA A 46 -15.73 -16.51 -0.36
CA ALA A 46 -14.65 -17.27 -0.99
C ALA A 46 -13.39 -17.40 -0.09
N GLY A 47 -13.32 -16.64 1.00
CA GLY A 47 -12.22 -16.64 1.96
C GLY A 47 -12.69 -17.06 3.36
N ALA A 48 -12.43 -16.21 4.35
CA ALA A 48 -12.91 -16.36 5.71
C ALA A 48 -14.12 -15.42 5.93
N PRO A 49 -15.36 -15.89 5.72
CA PRO A 49 -16.52 -15.02 5.73
C PRO A 49 -16.71 -14.35 7.09
N ILE A 50 -16.75 -13.02 7.11
CA ILE A 50 -17.09 -12.20 8.27
C ILE A 50 -18.19 -11.24 7.85
N ALA A 51 -19.33 -11.28 8.55
CA ALA A 51 -20.48 -10.42 8.28
C ALA A 51 -20.48 -9.15 9.17
N ASP A 52 -19.95 -9.26 10.39
CA ASP A 52 -19.96 -8.17 11.36
C ASP A 52 -18.84 -7.14 11.08
N PRO A 53 -19.04 -5.85 11.43
CA PRO A 53 -18.00 -4.83 11.30
C PRO A 53 -16.72 -5.18 12.08
N ILE A 54 -15.56 -5.04 11.44
CA ILE A 54 -14.25 -5.38 12.03
C ILE A 54 -13.48 -4.11 12.43
N GLY A 55 -13.31 -3.17 11.50
CA GLY A 55 -12.61 -1.90 11.75
C GLY A 55 -11.09 -2.08 11.85
N THR A 56 -10.45 -1.31 12.74
CA THR A 56 -9.00 -1.39 12.94
C THR A 56 -8.61 -2.70 13.62
N THR A 57 -7.77 -3.50 12.99
CA THR A 57 -7.37 -4.80 13.52
C THR A 57 -5.90 -5.12 13.25
N ALA A 58 -5.31 -5.97 14.08
CA ALA A 58 -3.96 -6.51 13.86
C ALA A 58 -4.06 -7.88 13.19
N ILE A 59 -3.33 -8.06 12.09
CA ILE A 59 -3.29 -9.30 11.32
C ILE A 59 -1.91 -9.92 11.46
N LEU A 60 -1.86 -11.18 11.89
CA LEU A 60 -0.63 -11.95 11.92
C LEU A 60 -0.26 -12.41 10.51
N VAL A 61 0.89 -11.98 10.03
CA VAL A 61 1.53 -12.48 8.82
C VAL A 61 2.63 -13.44 9.23
N ARG A 62 2.45 -14.73 8.93
CA ARG A 62 3.50 -15.74 9.09
C ARG A 62 4.34 -15.82 7.82
N LEU A 63 5.63 -15.57 7.95
CA LEU A 63 6.61 -15.71 6.87
C LEU A 63 7.38 -17.03 7.03
N HIS A 64 7.54 -17.75 5.92
CA HIS A 64 8.31 -18.99 5.82
C HIS A 64 8.82 -19.19 4.39
N ASP A 65 9.70 -20.16 4.11
CA ASP A 65 10.32 -20.35 2.78
C ASP A 65 9.33 -20.49 1.61
N GLY A 66 8.13 -20.98 1.87
CA GLY A 66 7.07 -21.10 0.85
C GLY A 66 6.48 -19.75 0.45
N ASN A 67 6.67 -18.70 1.25
CA ASN A 67 6.08 -17.39 1.01
C ASN A 67 7.04 -16.19 1.15
N PHE A 68 8.25 -16.37 1.63
CA PHE A 68 9.22 -15.31 1.88
C PHE A 68 10.63 -15.83 1.63
N LYS A 69 11.49 -15.03 0.99
CA LYS A 69 12.88 -15.40 0.67
C LYS A 69 13.81 -14.77 1.71
N PHE A 70 14.10 -15.48 2.79
CA PHE A 70 14.98 -14.99 3.87
C PHE A 70 16.38 -14.61 3.38
N THR A 71 16.88 -15.28 2.34
CA THR A 71 18.18 -14.98 1.71
C THR A 71 18.25 -13.63 1.01
N GLU A 72 17.11 -13.03 0.69
CA GLU A 72 17.03 -11.72 0.03
C GLU A 72 16.66 -10.61 1.02
N ALA A 73 16.16 -10.95 2.20
CA ALA A 73 15.95 -10.02 3.29
C ALA A 73 17.23 -9.90 4.12
N LYS A 74 17.29 -8.91 5.00
CA LYS A 74 18.39 -8.87 5.97
C LYS A 74 18.27 -9.97 7.01
N GLU A 75 19.41 -10.35 7.58
CA GLU A 75 19.48 -11.35 8.66
C GLU A 75 18.69 -10.95 9.90
N ASP A 76 18.49 -9.65 10.14
CA ASP A 76 17.69 -9.10 11.25
C ASP A 76 16.24 -8.72 10.84
N GLY A 77 15.89 -8.88 9.56
CA GLY A 77 14.59 -8.49 9.01
C GLY A 77 14.30 -6.98 9.04
N SER A 78 15.30 -6.12 9.31
CA SER A 78 15.10 -4.68 9.49
C SER A 78 14.68 -3.93 8.22
N ASP A 79 14.78 -4.58 7.06
CA ASP A 79 14.25 -4.10 5.78
C ASP A 79 12.79 -4.50 5.52
N ILE A 80 12.11 -5.23 6.38
CA ILE A 80 10.69 -5.55 6.16
C ILE A 80 9.84 -4.27 6.20
N ARG A 81 9.00 -4.03 5.20
CA ARG A 81 8.02 -2.93 5.18
C ARG A 81 6.66 -3.43 4.73
N PHE A 82 5.59 -2.85 5.27
CA PHE A 82 4.23 -3.09 4.82
C PHE A 82 3.62 -1.82 4.24
N VAL A 83 3.01 -1.93 3.06
CA VAL A 83 2.41 -0.82 2.33
C VAL A 83 0.98 -1.18 1.98
N ALA A 84 0.03 -0.27 2.18
CA ALA A 84 -1.36 -0.48 1.81
C ALA A 84 -1.54 -0.69 0.30
N GLY A 85 -2.71 -1.16 -0.12
CA GLY A 85 -3.04 -1.39 -1.54
C GLY A 85 -3.04 -0.13 -2.42
N ASP A 86 -2.85 1.05 -1.84
CA ASP A 86 -2.66 2.32 -2.55
C ASP A 86 -1.21 2.56 -3.01
N ASP A 87 -0.31 1.61 -2.73
CA ASP A 87 1.12 1.64 -3.05
C ASP A 87 1.90 2.83 -2.42
N LYS A 88 1.32 3.49 -1.41
CA LYS A 88 1.87 4.73 -0.84
C LYS A 88 1.92 4.69 0.70
N THR A 89 0.84 4.23 1.32
CA THR A 89 0.66 4.35 2.76
C THR A 89 1.39 3.23 3.49
N LEU A 90 2.36 3.59 4.33
CA LEU A 90 3.01 2.64 5.23
C LEU A 90 2.06 2.17 6.32
N LEU A 91 2.01 0.86 6.55
CA LEU A 91 1.24 0.25 7.62
C LEU A 91 2.15 0.05 8.85
N THR A 92 1.61 0.35 10.03
CA THR A 92 2.31 0.04 11.30
C THR A 92 2.37 -1.47 11.48
N TYR A 93 3.52 -1.99 11.90
CA TYR A 93 3.70 -3.40 12.16
C TYR A 93 4.62 -3.63 13.38
N HIS A 94 4.60 -4.85 13.90
CA HIS A 94 5.47 -5.33 14.96
C HIS A 94 6.00 -6.72 14.59
N ILE A 95 7.31 -6.87 14.53
CA ILE A 95 7.96 -8.18 14.36
C ILE A 95 7.98 -8.85 15.74
N GLU A 96 7.13 -9.86 15.92
CA GLU A 96 7.10 -10.66 17.15
C GLU A 96 8.28 -11.64 17.19
N LYS A 97 8.58 -12.25 16.04
CA LYS A 97 9.71 -13.17 15.87
C LYS A 97 10.27 -13.04 14.46
N TYR A 98 11.59 -13.10 14.34
CA TYR A 98 12.29 -13.27 13.08
C TYR A 98 13.48 -14.20 13.30
N ASP A 99 13.45 -15.35 12.64
CA ASP A 99 14.50 -16.36 12.71
C ASP A 99 14.88 -16.76 11.28
N ALA A 100 15.92 -16.12 10.76
CA ALA A 100 16.44 -16.40 9.43
C ALA A 100 17.18 -17.75 9.33
N LEU A 101 17.54 -18.36 10.47
CA LEU A 101 18.18 -19.69 10.47
C LEU A 101 17.13 -20.79 10.32
N LEU A 102 15.98 -20.62 10.95
CA LEU A 102 14.82 -21.52 10.84
C LEU A 102 13.86 -21.13 9.70
N ASN A 103 14.15 -20.05 8.97
CA ASN A 103 13.30 -19.48 7.94
C ASN A 103 11.85 -19.31 8.43
N GLU A 104 11.68 -18.66 9.58
CA GLU A 104 10.38 -18.39 10.18
C GLU A 104 10.31 -16.97 10.76
N ALA A 105 9.24 -16.25 10.45
CA ALA A 105 8.92 -14.99 11.12
C ALA A 105 7.43 -14.81 11.35
N PHE A 106 7.10 -14.05 12.39
CA PHE A 106 5.75 -13.68 12.79
C PHE A 106 5.68 -12.17 12.90
N VAL A 107 4.84 -11.54 12.07
CA VAL A 107 4.73 -10.09 12.01
C VAL A 107 3.28 -9.67 12.12
N TRP A 108 2.96 -8.89 13.16
CA TRP A 108 1.65 -8.29 13.33
C TRP A 108 1.57 -7.00 12.51
N VAL A 109 0.60 -6.90 11.63
CA VAL A 109 0.37 -5.72 10.78
C VAL A 109 -0.96 -5.07 11.16
N LYS A 110 -0.93 -3.78 11.49
CA LYS A 110 -2.14 -3.01 11.80
C LYS A 110 -2.83 -2.60 10.50
N ILE A 111 -4.04 -3.11 10.28
CA ILE A 111 -4.93 -2.72 9.19
C ILE A 111 -5.90 -1.65 9.72
N PRO A 112 -5.87 -0.41 9.20
CA PRO A 112 -6.68 0.70 9.74
C PRO A 112 -8.19 0.46 9.65
N ASP A 113 -8.65 -0.19 8.59
CA ASP A 113 -10.07 -0.41 8.32
C ASP A 113 -10.27 -1.69 7.51
N LEU A 114 -10.49 -2.80 8.21
CA LEU A 114 -10.85 -4.07 7.57
C LEU A 114 -12.37 -4.16 7.44
N LYS A 115 -12.86 -4.37 6.22
CA LYS A 115 -14.29 -4.48 5.94
C LYS A 115 -14.76 -5.94 5.98
N PRO A 116 -16.00 -6.21 6.45
CA PRO A 116 -16.65 -7.50 6.25
C PRO A 116 -16.99 -7.70 4.77
N GLY A 117 -17.05 -8.96 4.33
CA GLY A 117 -17.48 -9.31 2.98
C GLY A 117 -16.66 -8.70 1.84
N ALA A 118 -15.37 -8.41 2.06
CA ALA A 118 -14.54 -7.69 1.11
C ALA A 118 -13.12 -8.27 1.02
N LYS A 119 -12.41 -7.94 -0.06
CA LYS A 119 -10.98 -8.21 -0.18
C LYS A 119 -10.19 -6.96 0.16
N THR A 120 -9.24 -7.08 1.07
CA THR A 120 -8.29 -6.02 1.41
C THR A 120 -6.90 -6.46 1.01
N THR A 121 -6.26 -5.66 0.15
CA THR A 121 -4.90 -5.94 -0.34
C THR A 121 -3.91 -5.00 0.34
N PHE A 122 -2.77 -5.54 0.71
CA PHE A 122 -1.57 -4.80 1.08
C PHE A 122 -0.33 -5.56 0.60
N TRP A 123 0.83 -4.93 0.75
CA TRP A 123 2.08 -5.41 0.19
C TRP A 123 3.13 -5.55 1.29
N LEU A 124 3.89 -6.63 1.23
CA LEU A 124 5.15 -6.81 1.94
C LEU A 124 6.30 -6.41 1.00
N TYR A 125 7.19 -5.52 1.43
CA TYR A 125 8.42 -5.14 0.73
C TYR A 125 9.64 -5.59 1.54
N TYR A 126 10.66 -6.10 0.85
CA TYR A 126 11.99 -6.46 1.40
C TYR A 126 13.04 -6.44 0.28
N GLY A 127 14.31 -6.76 0.59
CA GLY A 127 15.39 -6.72 -0.38
C GLY A 127 16.03 -5.34 -0.51
N ASN A 128 16.17 -4.62 0.61
CA ASN A 128 16.93 -3.37 0.65
C ASN A 128 18.40 -3.65 1.01
N ALA A 129 19.22 -3.85 -0.03
CA ALA A 129 20.65 -4.11 0.08
C ALA A 129 21.47 -2.90 0.61
N GLY A 130 20.90 -1.70 0.61
CA GLY A 130 21.57 -0.45 0.96
C GLY A 130 21.75 -0.22 2.46
N SER A 131 21.15 -1.05 3.29
CA SER A 131 21.22 -0.89 4.75
C SER A 131 21.94 -2.08 5.36
N LYS A 132 23.27 -2.11 5.25
CA LYS A 132 24.07 -3.04 6.07
C LYS A 132 23.64 -2.87 7.53
N ALA A 133 23.36 -3.99 8.21
CA ALA A 133 23.14 -3.99 9.65
C ALA A 133 24.29 -3.21 10.30
N THR A 134 23.95 -2.20 11.10
CA THR A 134 24.91 -1.47 11.92
C THR A 134 24.93 -2.09 13.30
#